data_AF-A0A971YA09-F1
#
_entry.id   AF-A0A971YA09-F1
#
_cell.length_a   1.000
_cell.length_b   1.000
_cell.length_c   1.000
_cell.angle_alpha   90.00
_cell.angle_beta   90.00
_cell.angle_gamma   90.00
#
_symmetry.space_group_name_H-M   'P 1'
#
loop_
_entity.id
_entity.type
_entity.pdbx_description
1 polymer ?
#
loop_
_entity_poly.entity_id
_entity_poly.type
_entity_poly.pdbx_seq_one_letter_code
_entity_poly.pdbx_strand_id
1 'polypeptide(L)'
;MSSLCYQLAHQDTALGVGYFTPQPSPPLPLEACLAHICTHPWDEFMRGHARQILATHSLAQLRDLCIQPDSVLRGLVAETLLLTPALSAVRQELWPDHDQLCSLASTSPQIFLRSALLTDHASHALASALLRANIFSLQPIAENQLPALPDPGPAPAQIDIAALRSTVRPEPPCPRKPASETYHIAMERLYGLGIFDSPEMRHQASLSPWGLLRRWRLDRTVRCGPCDYRLQGVLTGYGRGCVLEDAHASLAMEIVERYSSFADIRNQRISGNQANPELIKARLSELTMPALDPNTICLEAPYTDAPLYWIEAETALGASCLVPFQCVYLFANLDEQRLFGALGSTGLAAGNTSAEAKLSGLLEVIERDSEAVTPFDLKHCFRLDSRDPELCALLEQYQAQGIDPIMQDITTELGVPCYRCFVPPVSPDQGLIKATGASLCGARAALSALTETPFPFPHGPASGAGPANLPRRMLEDLPDYSTGSATGDLALLEAILAAQGLAPIYVNLTKRELRLPVYRALVPGLEIVSDFDRFTRISPRLWRNVLTLCAEQK
;
A
#
# COMPACT_ATOMS: atom_id res chain seq x y z
N MET A 1 11.38 -8.28 -33.14
CA MET A 1 12.00 -7.25 -32.27
C MET A 1 12.48 -7.93 -31.02
N SER A 2 13.62 -7.52 -30.46
CA SER A 2 14.07 -7.99 -29.14
C SER A 2 13.09 -7.53 -28.06
N SER A 3 12.82 -8.38 -27.07
CA SER A 3 12.04 -8.02 -25.87
C SER A 3 12.60 -6.73 -25.24
N LEU A 4 11.72 -5.78 -24.88
CA LEU A 4 12.13 -4.54 -24.22
C LEU A 4 12.65 -4.85 -22.82
N CYS A 5 13.68 -4.15 -22.37
CA CYS A 5 14.16 -4.27 -20.99
C CYS A 5 13.83 -3.00 -20.23
N TYR A 6 13.22 -3.16 -19.06
CA TYR A 6 12.96 -2.09 -18.11
C TYR A 6 13.81 -2.32 -16.86
N GLN A 7 14.42 -1.26 -16.36
CA GLN A 7 15.05 -1.19 -15.06
C GLN A 7 14.06 -0.53 -14.08
N LEU A 8 13.71 -1.22 -13.00
CA LEU A 8 13.03 -0.65 -11.85
C LEU A 8 14.05 0.18 -11.07
N ALA A 9 14.03 1.49 -11.28
CA ALA A 9 14.95 2.43 -10.66
C ALA A 9 14.31 3.10 -9.45
N HIS A 10 15.07 3.20 -8.36
CA HIS A 10 14.72 4.06 -7.23
C HIS A 10 14.77 5.52 -7.69
N GLN A 11 13.68 6.26 -7.48
CA GLN A 11 13.54 7.66 -7.87
C GLN A 11 13.81 8.59 -6.69
N ASP A 12 13.17 8.31 -5.56
CA ASP A 12 13.22 9.14 -4.36
C ASP A 12 12.85 8.33 -3.11
N THR A 13 13.22 8.83 -1.94
CA THR A 13 12.74 8.32 -0.64
C THR A 13 12.15 9.48 0.14
N ALA A 14 10.85 9.43 0.41
CA ALA A 14 10.19 10.43 1.26
C ALA A 14 9.58 9.76 2.49
N LEU A 15 9.86 10.32 3.68
CA LEU A 15 9.33 9.86 4.98
C LEU A 15 9.52 8.34 5.23
N GLY A 16 10.61 7.77 4.74
CA GLY A 16 10.92 6.34 4.89
C GLY A 16 10.33 5.41 3.83
N VAL A 17 9.55 5.93 2.87
CA VAL A 17 8.98 5.18 1.75
C VAL A 17 9.79 5.43 0.48
N GLY A 18 10.24 4.36 -0.18
CA GLY A 18 10.96 4.42 -1.45
C GLY A 18 10.01 4.40 -2.64
N TYR A 19 10.18 5.35 -3.57
CA TYR A 19 9.43 5.44 -4.82
C TYR A 19 10.25 4.84 -5.96
N PHE A 20 9.63 3.96 -6.74
CA PHE A 20 10.28 3.25 -7.83
C PHE A 20 9.49 3.44 -9.13
N THR A 21 10.21 3.62 -10.24
CA THR A 21 9.59 3.74 -11.57
C THR A 21 10.36 2.87 -12.57
N PRO A 22 9.68 2.03 -13.35
CA PRO A 22 10.28 1.33 -14.48
C PRO A 22 10.75 2.31 -15.57
N GLN A 23 11.98 2.14 -16.04
CA GLN A 23 12.57 2.95 -17.13
C GLN A 23 13.21 2.03 -18.18
N PRO A 24 13.11 2.32 -19.48
CA PRO A 24 13.75 1.49 -20.51
C PRO A 24 15.27 1.46 -20.32
N SER A 25 15.87 0.29 -20.55
CA SER A 25 17.31 0.05 -20.43
C SER A 25 17.83 -0.63 -21.71
N PRO A 26 18.70 0.04 -22.51
CA PRO A 26 19.18 1.41 -22.32
C PRO A 26 18.06 2.45 -22.45
N PRO A 27 18.24 3.67 -21.89
CA PRO A 27 17.29 4.76 -22.07
C PRO A 27 17.04 5.06 -23.56
N LEU A 28 15.80 5.41 -23.89
CA LEU A 28 15.38 5.68 -25.26
C LEU A 28 15.17 7.19 -25.48
N PRO A 29 15.47 7.73 -26.68
CA PRO A 29 15.11 9.10 -27.01
C PRO A 29 13.59 9.26 -27.13
N LEU A 30 13.09 10.49 -26.97
CA LEU A 30 11.66 10.77 -26.95
C LEU A 30 10.96 10.26 -28.22
N GLU A 31 11.55 10.45 -29.40
CA GLU A 31 10.96 10.04 -30.68
C GLU A 31 10.71 8.53 -30.73
N ALA A 32 11.64 7.74 -30.19
CA ALA A 32 11.48 6.28 -30.08
C ALA A 32 10.41 5.90 -29.05
N CYS A 33 10.33 6.64 -27.93
CA CYS A 33 9.28 6.45 -26.93
C CYS A 33 7.90 6.73 -27.51
N LEU A 34 7.73 7.84 -28.23
CA LEU A 34 6.46 8.24 -28.86
C LEU A 34 6.04 7.22 -29.94
N ALA A 35 6.96 6.77 -30.79
CA ALA A 35 6.68 5.74 -31.79
C ALA A 35 6.25 4.41 -31.16
N HIS A 36 6.88 4.02 -30.04
CA HIS A 36 6.47 2.84 -29.28
C HIS A 36 5.06 3.01 -28.70
N ILE A 37 4.78 4.15 -28.07
CA ILE A 37 3.47 4.44 -27.46
C ILE A 37 2.34 4.45 -28.51
N CYS A 38 2.57 4.95 -29.73
CA CYS A 38 1.58 4.88 -30.80
C CYS A 38 1.21 3.44 -31.19
N THR A 39 2.14 2.49 -31.06
CA THR A 39 1.92 1.07 -31.39
C THR A 39 1.49 0.23 -30.18
N HIS A 40 1.85 0.66 -28.97
CA HIS A 40 1.56 0.01 -27.70
C HIS A 40 0.99 1.03 -26.70
N PRO A 41 -0.22 1.57 -26.94
CA PRO A 41 -0.77 2.69 -26.17
C PRO A 41 -0.98 2.37 -24.68
N TRP A 42 -1.11 1.08 -24.34
CA TRP A 42 -1.30 0.58 -22.98
C TRP A 42 0.01 0.29 -22.23
N ASP A 43 1.18 0.47 -22.86
CA ASP A 43 2.47 0.31 -22.18
C ASP A 43 2.70 1.47 -21.18
N GLU A 44 2.30 1.24 -19.95
CA GLU A 44 2.32 2.24 -18.90
C GLU A 44 3.75 2.63 -18.49
N PHE A 45 4.69 1.69 -18.57
CA PHE A 45 6.10 1.95 -18.24
C PHE A 45 6.74 2.91 -19.25
N MET A 46 6.53 2.66 -20.55
CA MET A 46 7.01 3.58 -21.59
C MET A 46 6.35 4.96 -21.47
N ARG A 47 5.03 5.01 -21.22
CA ARG A 47 4.33 6.28 -21.01
C ARG A 47 4.92 7.03 -19.81
N GLY A 48 5.11 6.36 -18.67
CA GLY A 48 5.71 6.94 -17.47
C GLY A 48 7.06 7.57 -17.75
N HIS A 49 7.94 6.86 -18.47
CA HIS A 49 9.24 7.38 -18.89
C HIS A 49 9.11 8.58 -19.85
N ALA A 50 8.27 8.48 -20.89
CA ALA A 50 8.06 9.56 -21.84
C ALA A 50 7.50 10.83 -21.17
N ARG A 51 6.60 10.70 -20.18
CA ARG A 51 6.08 11.83 -19.40
C ARG A 51 7.19 12.57 -18.65
N GLN A 52 8.17 11.85 -18.08
CA GLN A 52 9.31 12.48 -17.41
C GLN A 52 10.14 13.34 -18.39
N ILE A 53 10.30 12.89 -19.64
CA ILE A 53 10.99 13.67 -20.69
C ILE A 53 10.12 14.85 -21.15
N LEU A 54 8.82 14.63 -21.37
CA LEU A 54 7.89 15.69 -21.77
C LEU A 54 7.74 16.78 -20.70
N ALA A 55 7.88 16.43 -19.42
CA ALA A 55 7.82 17.39 -18.32
C ALA A 55 8.88 18.50 -18.40
N THR A 56 9.98 18.27 -19.14
CA THR A 56 11.05 19.26 -19.33
C THR A 56 10.92 20.09 -20.62
N HIS A 57 9.87 19.87 -21.41
CA HIS A 57 9.67 20.54 -22.70
C HIS A 57 9.12 21.96 -22.53
N SER A 58 9.44 22.82 -23.50
CA SER A 58 8.85 24.15 -23.59
C SER A 58 7.37 24.10 -23.99
N LEU A 59 6.63 25.17 -23.66
CA LEU A 59 5.24 25.36 -24.06
C LEU A 59 5.02 25.16 -25.58
N ALA A 60 5.93 25.66 -26.42
CA ALA A 60 5.83 25.52 -27.88
C ALA A 60 5.91 24.06 -28.30
N GLN A 61 6.87 23.30 -27.76
CA GLN A 61 7.02 21.88 -28.09
C GLN A 61 5.82 21.04 -27.61
N LEU A 62 5.27 21.34 -26.43
CA LEU A 62 4.06 20.67 -25.94
C LEU A 62 2.83 21.01 -26.80
N ARG A 63 2.72 22.27 -27.27
CA ARG A 63 1.65 22.70 -28.17
C ARG A 63 1.70 21.98 -29.52
N ASP A 64 2.88 21.78 -30.08
CA ASP A 64 3.07 21.04 -31.33
C ASP A 64 2.60 19.58 -31.22
N LEU A 65 2.71 18.98 -30.04
CA LEU A 65 2.18 17.65 -29.74
C LEU A 65 0.66 17.64 -29.55
N CYS A 66 0.08 18.70 -28.98
CA CYS A 66 -1.37 18.84 -28.81
C CYS A 66 -2.15 18.93 -30.13
N ILE A 67 -1.51 19.34 -31.22
CA ILE A 67 -2.14 19.45 -32.56
C ILE A 67 -1.90 18.22 -33.45
N GLN A 68 -1.19 17.21 -32.96
CA GLN A 68 -0.98 15.97 -33.71
C GLN A 68 -2.30 15.23 -33.95
N PRO A 69 -2.46 14.54 -35.10
CA PRO A 69 -3.68 13.80 -35.40
C PRO A 69 -3.89 12.61 -34.45
N ASP A 70 -2.80 12.05 -33.90
CA ASP A 70 -2.84 10.90 -33.01
C ASP A 70 -3.38 11.26 -31.62
N SER A 71 -4.52 10.65 -31.26
CA SER A 71 -5.18 10.84 -29.96
C SER A 71 -4.41 10.23 -28.79
N VAL A 72 -3.58 9.21 -29.01
CA VAL A 72 -2.74 8.59 -27.98
C VAL A 72 -1.66 9.56 -27.50
N LEU A 73 -1.04 10.28 -28.45
CA LEU A 73 -0.02 11.29 -28.16
C LEU A 73 -0.63 12.51 -27.46
N ARG A 74 -1.78 12.99 -27.94
CA ARG A 74 -2.52 14.07 -27.26
C ARG A 74 -2.93 13.66 -25.84
N GLY A 75 -3.34 12.40 -25.64
CA GLY A 75 -3.63 11.85 -24.32
C GLY A 75 -2.40 11.82 -23.41
N LEU A 76 -1.23 11.46 -23.94
CA LEU A 76 0.04 11.48 -23.20
C LEU A 76 0.42 12.89 -22.76
N VAL A 77 0.20 13.90 -23.61
CA VAL A 77 0.42 15.30 -23.23
C VAL A 77 -0.56 15.73 -22.15
N ALA A 78 -1.85 15.41 -22.29
CA ALA A 78 -2.86 15.72 -21.28
C ALA A 78 -2.51 15.08 -19.92
N GLU A 79 -2.07 13.82 -19.91
CA GLU A 79 -1.53 13.16 -18.70
C GLU A 79 -0.33 13.92 -18.13
N THR A 80 0.63 14.33 -18.98
CA THR A 80 1.83 15.05 -18.55
C THR A 80 1.46 16.38 -17.89
N LEU A 81 0.59 17.16 -18.52
CA LEU A 81 0.09 18.44 -18.01
C LEU A 81 -0.66 18.26 -16.70
N LEU A 82 -1.47 17.20 -16.61
CA LEU A 82 -2.20 16.87 -15.40
C LEU A 82 -1.20 16.56 -14.28
N LEU A 83 -0.36 15.53 -14.45
CA LEU A 83 0.48 14.90 -13.42
C LEU A 83 1.74 15.67 -13.03
N THR A 84 2.08 16.76 -13.72
CA THR A 84 3.29 17.54 -13.45
C THR A 84 2.93 18.91 -12.85
N PRO A 85 3.04 19.11 -11.53
CA PRO A 85 2.69 20.39 -10.89
C PRO A 85 3.44 21.60 -11.46
N ALA A 86 4.71 21.41 -11.86
CA ALA A 86 5.52 22.45 -12.48
C ALA A 86 4.96 22.98 -13.81
N LEU A 87 4.07 22.21 -14.48
CA LEU A 87 3.40 22.61 -15.72
C LEU A 87 2.01 23.23 -15.49
N SER A 88 1.64 23.59 -14.25
CA SER A 88 0.32 24.16 -13.94
C SER A 88 -0.06 25.40 -14.76
N ALA A 89 0.89 26.31 -15.01
CA ALA A 89 0.66 27.48 -15.87
C ALA A 89 0.42 27.10 -17.34
N VAL A 90 1.22 26.15 -17.86
CA VAL A 90 1.07 25.62 -19.23
C VAL A 90 -0.24 24.85 -19.39
N ARG A 91 -0.63 24.11 -18.35
CA ARG A 91 -1.90 23.39 -18.28
C ARG A 91 -3.07 24.33 -18.51
N GLN A 92 -3.11 25.51 -17.90
CA GLN A 92 -4.21 26.47 -18.09
C GLN A 92 -4.41 26.87 -19.56
N GLU A 93 -3.35 26.86 -20.37
CA GLU A 93 -3.40 27.23 -21.78
C GLU A 93 -3.69 26.05 -22.73
N LEU A 94 -3.14 24.87 -22.42
CA LEU A 94 -3.19 23.69 -23.30
C LEU A 94 -4.22 22.63 -22.86
N TRP A 95 -4.94 22.84 -21.75
CA TRP A 95 -5.89 21.85 -21.27
C TRP A 95 -7.02 21.61 -22.29
N PRO A 96 -7.32 20.35 -22.63
CA PRO A 96 -8.42 20.04 -23.52
C PRO A 96 -9.77 20.50 -22.95
N ASP A 97 -10.72 20.84 -23.82
CA ASP A 97 -12.11 20.98 -23.41
C ASP A 97 -12.70 19.64 -22.94
N HIS A 98 -13.92 19.66 -22.39
CA HIS A 98 -14.54 18.47 -21.81
C HIS A 98 -14.70 17.32 -22.82
N ASP A 99 -15.18 17.59 -24.03
CA ASP A 99 -15.44 16.56 -25.05
C ASP A 99 -14.13 15.97 -25.58
N GLN A 100 -13.11 16.82 -25.78
CA GLN A 100 -11.77 16.37 -26.10
C GLN A 100 -11.19 15.50 -24.98
N LEU A 101 -11.31 15.92 -23.72
CA LEU A 101 -10.81 15.17 -22.57
C LEU A 101 -11.50 13.81 -22.43
N CYS A 102 -12.81 13.71 -22.67
CA CYS A 102 -13.54 12.44 -22.74
C CYS A 102 -12.94 11.50 -23.80
N SER A 103 -12.67 12.02 -25.00
CA SER A 103 -12.02 11.25 -26.06
C SER A 103 -10.62 10.78 -25.66
N LEU A 104 -9.80 11.66 -25.08
CA LEU A 104 -8.42 11.33 -24.66
C LEU A 104 -8.39 10.35 -23.48
N ALA A 105 -9.34 10.42 -22.55
CA ALA A 105 -9.42 9.50 -21.42
C ALA A 105 -9.69 8.05 -21.87
N SER A 106 -10.33 7.84 -23.02
CA SER A 106 -10.58 6.52 -23.61
C SER A 106 -9.35 5.88 -24.25
N THR A 107 -8.32 6.68 -24.59
CA THR A 107 -7.08 6.22 -25.22
C THR A 107 -5.91 6.14 -24.25
N SER A 108 -6.15 6.48 -22.97
CA SER A 108 -5.16 6.41 -21.90
C SER A 108 -5.34 5.16 -21.04
N PRO A 109 -4.26 4.40 -20.76
CA PRO A 109 -4.30 3.37 -19.74
C PRO A 109 -4.58 3.95 -18.35
N GLN A 110 -4.11 5.17 -18.08
CA GLN A 110 -4.11 5.76 -16.75
C GLN A 110 -5.50 6.21 -16.28
N ILE A 111 -5.74 6.11 -14.97
CA ILE A 111 -7.03 6.49 -14.37
C ILE A 111 -7.22 8.00 -14.21
N PHE A 112 -6.14 8.77 -14.20
CA PHE A 112 -6.15 10.17 -13.80
C PHE A 112 -7.00 11.09 -14.68
N LEU A 113 -7.03 10.88 -16.01
CA LEU A 113 -7.90 11.67 -16.89
C LEU A 113 -9.37 11.36 -16.62
N ARG A 114 -9.71 10.09 -16.37
CA ARG A 114 -11.07 9.65 -15.98
C ARG A 114 -11.48 10.26 -14.64
N SER A 115 -10.56 10.31 -13.67
CA SER A 115 -10.80 10.94 -12.36
C SER A 115 -11.04 12.44 -12.50
N ALA A 116 -10.24 13.13 -13.33
CA ALA A 116 -10.37 14.57 -13.57
C ALA A 116 -11.68 14.96 -14.30
N LEU A 117 -12.35 14.01 -14.95
CA LEU A 117 -13.66 14.22 -15.60
C LEU A 117 -14.84 14.16 -14.62
N LEU A 118 -14.64 13.67 -13.40
CA LEU A 118 -15.72 13.58 -12.42
C LEU A 118 -16.13 14.96 -11.93
N THR A 119 -17.44 15.22 -11.89
CA THR A 119 -17.99 16.54 -11.52
C THR A 119 -17.67 16.96 -10.09
N ASP A 120 -17.41 16.00 -9.22
CA ASP A 120 -17.06 16.19 -7.81
C ASP A 120 -15.55 16.05 -7.53
N HIS A 121 -14.72 15.90 -8.57
CA HIS A 121 -13.26 15.76 -8.44
C HIS A 121 -12.63 16.85 -7.56
N ALA A 122 -13.04 18.10 -7.76
CA ALA A 122 -12.53 19.23 -6.97
C ALA A 122 -12.88 19.12 -5.48
N SER A 123 -14.09 18.68 -5.14
CA SER A 123 -14.50 18.49 -3.73
C SER A 123 -13.67 17.41 -3.04
N HIS A 124 -13.45 16.27 -3.72
CA HIS A 124 -12.61 15.20 -3.19
C HIS A 124 -11.15 15.61 -3.07
N ALA A 125 -10.60 16.36 -4.04
CA ALA A 125 -9.24 16.89 -3.98
C ALA A 125 -9.04 17.85 -2.80
N LEU A 126 -10.02 18.71 -2.50
CA LEU A 126 -9.99 19.59 -1.34
C LEU A 126 -10.03 18.80 -0.03
N ALA A 127 -10.93 17.83 0.10
CA ALA A 127 -11.03 16.99 1.30
C ALA A 127 -9.75 16.16 1.52
N SER A 128 -9.20 15.61 0.44
CA SER A 128 -7.92 14.88 0.47
C SER A 128 -6.77 15.77 0.96
N ALA A 129 -6.70 17.03 0.50
CA ALA A 129 -5.69 17.98 0.98
C ALA A 129 -5.80 18.28 2.48
N LEU A 130 -7.03 18.43 3.00
CA LEU A 130 -7.27 18.63 4.44
C LEU A 130 -6.85 17.40 5.26
N LEU A 131 -7.22 16.21 4.81
CA LEU A 131 -6.84 14.94 5.44
C LEU A 131 -5.33 14.73 5.41
N ARG A 132 -4.67 15.04 4.29
CA ARG A 132 -3.22 14.98 4.20
C ARG A 132 -2.56 15.90 5.22
N ALA A 133 -3.01 17.16 5.31
CA ALA A 133 -2.47 18.11 6.29
C ALA A 133 -2.71 17.64 7.74
N ASN A 134 -3.85 17.01 8.01
CA ASN A 134 -4.18 16.50 9.33
C ASN A 134 -3.36 15.25 9.71
N ILE A 135 -3.35 14.23 8.87
CA ILE A 135 -2.72 12.94 9.16
C ILE A 135 -1.19 13.01 9.04
N PHE A 136 -0.65 13.79 8.10
CA PHE A 136 0.79 13.86 7.82
C PHE A 136 1.48 15.13 8.32
N SER A 137 0.72 16.07 8.91
CA SER A 137 1.29 17.30 9.47
C SER A 137 0.60 17.74 10.78
N LEU A 138 -0.25 16.89 11.36
CA LEU A 138 -0.95 17.13 12.63
C LEU A 138 -1.79 18.41 12.66
N GLN A 139 -2.19 18.93 11.49
CA GLN A 139 -3.00 20.14 11.39
C GLN A 139 -4.46 19.81 11.76
N PRO A 140 -5.13 20.61 12.61
CA PRO A 140 -6.55 20.42 12.88
C PRO A 140 -7.38 20.67 11.60
N ILE A 141 -8.50 19.97 11.47
CA ILE A 141 -9.47 20.20 10.38
C ILE A 141 -10.56 21.13 10.91
N ALA A 142 -10.70 22.32 10.31
CA ALA A 142 -11.74 23.26 10.69
C ALA A 142 -13.02 23.05 9.87
N GLU A 143 -14.19 23.12 10.53
CA GLU A 143 -15.50 22.90 9.89
C GLU A 143 -15.75 23.84 8.69
N ASN A 144 -15.26 25.09 8.76
CA ASN A 144 -15.41 26.08 7.70
C ASN A 144 -14.55 25.79 6.45
N GLN A 145 -13.66 24.80 6.49
CA GLN A 145 -12.84 24.37 5.36
C GLN A 145 -13.45 23.17 4.62
N LEU A 146 -14.45 22.50 5.20
CA LEU A 146 -14.99 21.26 4.67
C LEU A 146 -15.69 21.49 3.31
N PRO A 147 -15.31 20.75 2.25
CA PRO A 147 -16.03 20.79 0.99
C PRO A 147 -17.38 20.09 1.12
N ALA A 148 -18.28 20.38 0.18
CA ALA A 148 -19.54 19.65 0.05
C ALA A 148 -19.27 18.25 -0.54
N LEU A 149 -19.44 17.22 0.29
CA LEU A 149 -19.45 15.81 -0.08
C LEU A 149 -20.79 15.18 0.35
N PRO A 150 -21.22 14.07 -0.29
CA PRO A 150 -22.46 13.39 0.07
C PRO A 150 -22.55 13.02 1.55
N ASP A 151 -23.77 13.02 2.11
CA ASP A 151 -24.03 12.51 3.45
C ASP A 151 -23.56 11.05 3.53
N PRO A 152 -22.66 10.72 4.48
CA PRO A 152 -22.13 9.38 4.55
C PRO A 152 -23.17 8.35 5.02
N GLY A 153 -24.29 8.77 5.60
CA GLY A 153 -25.28 7.91 6.22
C GLY A 153 -24.92 7.52 7.66
N PRO A 154 -25.64 6.57 8.28
CA PRO A 154 -25.43 6.20 9.69
C PRO A 154 -24.09 5.49 9.92
N ALA A 155 -23.53 5.67 11.12
CA ALA A 155 -22.33 4.94 11.54
C ALA A 155 -22.59 3.42 11.59
N PRO A 156 -21.61 2.59 11.20
CA PRO A 156 -21.70 1.16 11.42
C PRO A 156 -21.74 0.83 12.92
N ALA A 157 -22.35 -0.29 13.27
CA ALA A 157 -22.36 -0.76 14.65
C ALA A 157 -20.95 -1.19 15.05
N GLN A 158 -20.55 -0.86 16.28
CA GLN A 158 -19.28 -1.32 16.82
C GLN A 158 -19.34 -2.82 17.14
N ILE A 159 -18.27 -3.54 16.82
CA ILE A 159 -18.15 -4.97 17.10
C ILE A 159 -17.67 -5.21 18.53
N ASP A 160 -18.36 -6.12 19.24
CA ASP A 160 -17.84 -6.74 20.45
C ASP A 160 -17.01 -7.97 20.07
N ILE A 161 -15.69 -7.76 19.96
CA ILE A 161 -14.75 -8.84 19.60
C ILE A 161 -14.73 -9.94 20.67
N ALA A 162 -14.87 -9.60 21.94
CA ALA A 162 -14.86 -10.60 23.01
C ALA A 162 -16.06 -11.55 22.89
N ALA A 163 -17.23 -11.01 22.57
CA ALA A 163 -18.41 -11.80 22.25
C ALA A 163 -18.20 -12.65 20.98
N LEU A 164 -17.71 -12.06 19.88
CA LEU A 164 -17.45 -12.83 18.64
C LEU A 164 -16.44 -13.95 18.84
N ARG A 165 -15.35 -13.70 19.58
CA ARG A 165 -14.34 -14.70 19.92
C ARG A 165 -14.94 -15.93 20.60
N SER A 166 -15.98 -15.75 21.42
CA SER A 166 -16.70 -16.87 22.06
C SER A 166 -17.51 -17.74 21.07
N THR A 167 -17.82 -17.21 19.88
CA THR A 167 -18.56 -17.92 18.82
C THR A 167 -17.63 -18.66 17.84
N VAL A 168 -16.38 -18.23 17.73
CA VAL A 168 -15.37 -18.87 16.88
C VAL A 168 -14.99 -20.21 17.48
N ARG A 169 -14.86 -21.23 16.63
CA ARG A 169 -14.44 -22.57 17.08
C ARG A 169 -13.08 -22.47 17.78
N PRO A 170 -12.95 -22.98 19.02
CA PRO A 170 -11.67 -22.97 19.70
C PRO A 170 -10.69 -23.92 18.98
N GLU A 171 -9.61 -23.35 18.47
CA GLU A 171 -8.46 -24.09 17.96
C GLU A 171 -7.44 -24.26 19.09
N PRO A 172 -6.72 -25.40 19.15
CA PRO A 172 -5.65 -25.56 20.13
C PRO A 172 -4.56 -24.50 19.88
N PRO A 173 -4.02 -23.85 20.94
CA PRO A 173 -2.90 -22.95 20.79
C PRO A 173 -1.76 -23.63 20.04
N CYS A 174 -1.31 -22.97 18.98
CA CYS A 174 -0.25 -23.43 18.10
C CYS A 174 0.71 -22.25 17.92
N PRO A 175 1.74 -22.14 18.77
CA PRO A 175 2.65 -21.00 18.72
C PRO A 175 3.37 -20.99 17.38
N ARG A 176 3.72 -19.78 16.93
CA ARG A 176 4.54 -19.60 15.73
C ARG A 176 5.87 -20.32 15.90
N LYS A 177 6.46 -20.73 14.78
CA LYS A 177 7.86 -21.19 14.77
C LYS A 177 8.77 -20.12 15.38
N PRO A 178 9.82 -20.50 16.12
CA PRO A 178 10.82 -19.56 16.57
C PRO A 178 11.36 -18.70 15.42
N ALA A 179 11.66 -17.43 15.68
CA ALA A 179 12.16 -16.51 14.67
C ALA A 179 13.47 -17.01 14.01
N SER A 180 14.36 -17.61 14.80
CA SER A 180 15.60 -18.22 14.30
C SER A 180 15.37 -19.38 13.32
N GLU A 181 14.37 -20.24 13.58
CA GLU A 181 14.00 -21.32 12.67
C GLU A 181 13.38 -20.76 11.39
N THR A 182 12.49 -19.77 11.51
CA THR A 182 11.88 -19.06 10.37
C THR A 182 12.95 -18.44 9.47
N TYR A 183 13.91 -17.72 10.07
CA TYR A 183 15.05 -17.13 9.37
C TYR A 183 15.87 -18.20 8.64
N HIS A 184 16.23 -19.30 9.30
CA HIS A 184 17.03 -20.35 8.69
C HIS A 184 16.34 -20.96 7.47
N ILE A 185 15.05 -21.28 7.57
CA ILE A 185 14.25 -21.81 6.46
C ILE A 185 14.20 -20.81 5.31
N ALA A 186 13.85 -19.55 5.57
CA ALA A 186 13.76 -18.52 4.54
C ALA A 186 15.10 -18.27 3.84
N MET A 187 16.18 -18.16 4.61
CA MET A 187 17.51 -17.92 4.06
C MET A 187 18.05 -19.09 3.26
N GLU A 188 17.82 -20.35 3.68
CA GLU A 188 18.16 -21.53 2.88
C GLU A 188 17.55 -21.42 1.47
N ARG A 189 16.26 -21.05 1.39
CA ARG A 189 15.53 -20.90 0.13
C ARG A 189 16.06 -19.74 -0.70
N LEU A 190 16.25 -18.57 -0.09
CA LEU A 190 16.75 -17.37 -0.76
C LEU A 190 18.18 -17.53 -1.29
N TYR A 191 19.08 -18.19 -0.53
CA TYR A 191 20.42 -18.50 -1.01
C TYR A 191 20.41 -19.44 -2.21
N GLY A 192 19.49 -20.40 -2.24
CA GLY A 192 19.28 -21.28 -3.39
C GLY A 192 18.93 -20.53 -4.69
N LEU A 193 18.42 -19.30 -4.61
CA LEU A 193 18.09 -18.48 -5.77
C LEU A 193 19.28 -17.67 -6.33
N GLY A 194 20.36 -17.47 -5.55
CA GLY A 194 21.52 -16.66 -5.99
C GLY A 194 21.20 -15.17 -6.24
N ILE A 195 20.15 -14.63 -5.61
CA ILE A 195 19.63 -13.28 -5.91
C ILE A 195 20.26 -12.16 -5.08
N PHE A 196 21.01 -12.46 -4.02
CA PHE A 196 21.56 -11.42 -3.15
C PHE A 196 22.61 -10.58 -3.89
N ASP A 197 22.49 -9.27 -3.72
CA ASP A 197 23.36 -8.26 -4.33
C ASP A 197 24.36 -7.69 -3.32
N SER A 198 24.03 -7.75 -2.02
CA SER A 198 24.88 -7.27 -0.93
C SER A 198 24.95 -8.28 0.23
N PRO A 199 25.95 -8.14 1.12
CA PRO A 199 25.84 -8.69 2.46
C PRO A 199 24.68 -8.04 3.22
N GLU A 200 24.25 -8.68 4.30
CA GLU A 200 23.34 -8.09 5.28
C GLU A 200 24.06 -6.95 6.03
N MET A 201 23.33 -5.89 6.34
CA MET A 201 23.86 -4.70 7.02
C MET A 201 22.90 -4.21 8.10
N ARG A 202 23.43 -3.54 9.12
CA ARG A 202 22.62 -2.81 10.10
C ARG A 202 22.17 -1.47 9.53
N HIS A 203 20.93 -1.08 9.79
CA HIS A 203 20.47 0.30 9.63
C HIS A 203 19.97 0.86 10.95
N GLN A 204 20.00 2.18 11.07
CA GLN A 204 19.60 2.92 12.26
C GLN A 204 18.44 3.88 11.97
N ALA A 205 17.81 3.79 10.79
CA ALA A 205 16.69 4.63 10.36
C ALA A 205 15.32 4.12 10.88
N SER A 206 15.25 3.70 12.14
CA SER A 206 14.00 3.30 12.81
C SER A 206 14.17 3.31 14.32
N LEU A 207 13.09 3.51 15.08
CA LEU A 207 13.11 3.39 16.55
C LEU A 207 13.45 1.97 17.02
N SER A 208 13.33 0.96 16.17
CA SER A 208 13.75 -0.40 16.47
C SER A 208 15.22 -0.48 16.97
N PRO A 209 15.51 -1.17 18.09
CA PRO A 209 16.87 -1.45 18.53
C PRO A 209 17.69 -2.22 17.49
N TRP A 210 17.04 -3.13 16.76
CA TRP A 210 17.64 -3.89 15.66
C TRP A 210 16.94 -3.54 14.36
N GLY A 211 17.67 -2.87 13.46
CA GLY A 211 17.27 -2.63 12.08
C GLY A 211 18.29 -3.30 11.15
N LEU A 212 17.83 -4.16 10.25
CA LEU A 212 18.64 -4.88 9.28
C LEU A 212 18.17 -4.54 7.87
N LEU A 213 19.09 -4.49 6.91
CA LEU A 213 18.76 -4.38 5.50
C LEU A 213 19.62 -5.32 4.66
N ARG A 214 19.09 -5.70 3.49
CA ARG A 214 19.85 -6.46 2.51
C ARG A 214 19.33 -6.23 1.10
N ARG A 215 20.26 -6.02 0.15
CA ARG A 215 19.93 -5.84 -1.26
C ARG A 215 19.84 -7.16 -2.00
N TRP A 216 18.87 -7.26 -2.91
CA TRP A 216 18.61 -8.43 -3.74
C TRP A 216 18.17 -8.02 -5.15
N ARG A 217 18.41 -8.89 -6.13
CA ARG A 217 18.14 -8.64 -7.55
C ARG A 217 16.74 -9.12 -7.95
N LEU A 218 15.96 -8.21 -8.51
CA LEU A 218 14.72 -8.49 -9.22
C LEU A 218 15.03 -8.80 -10.69
N ASP A 219 14.40 -9.84 -11.23
CA ASP A 219 14.46 -10.19 -12.64
C ASP A 219 13.21 -10.97 -13.06
N ARG A 220 12.36 -10.38 -13.89
CA ARG A 220 11.08 -10.97 -14.32
C ARG A 220 10.88 -10.80 -15.81
N THR A 221 10.30 -11.80 -16.44
CA THR A 221 9.88 -11.74 -17.85
C THR A 221 8.35 -11.73 -17.93
N VAL A 222 7.80 -10.83 -18.73
CA VAL A 222 6.37 -10.80 -19.05
C VAL A 222 6.20 -10.97 -20.55
N ARG A 223 5.49 -12.04 -20.92
CA ARG A 223 5.03 -12.37 -22.27
C ARG A 223 3.55 -12.72 -22.22
N CYS A 224 2.70 -11.73 -22.49
CA CYS A 224 1.25 -11.84 -22.42
C CYS A 224 0.61 -10.89 -23.43
N GLY A 225 -0.22 -11.42 -24.35
CA GLY A 225 -0.79 -10.62 -25.43
C GLY A 225 0.31 -9.89 -26.23
N PRO A 226 0.20 -8.57 -26.46
CA PRO A 226 1.22 -7.77 -27.13
C PRO A 226 2.40 -7.37 -26.22
N CYS A 227 2.32 -7.63 -24.91
CA CYS A 227 3.40 -7.27 -23.98
C CYS A 227 4.51 -8.34 -24.02
N ASP A 228 5.72 -7.95 -24.43
CA ASP A 228 6.96 -8.73 -24.34
C ASP A 228 8.09 -7.86 -23.78
N TYR A 229 8.35 -7.97 -22.48
CA TYR A 229 9.41 -7.24 -21.82
C TYR A 229 10.05 -8.01 -20.65
N ARG A 230 11.20 -7.54 -20.21
CA ARG A 230 11.89 -7.93 -18.98
C ARG A 230 11.93 -6.76 -18.00
N LEU A 231 11.67 -7.01 -16.73
CA LEU A 231 11.83 -6.04 -15.65
C LEU A 231 12.97 -6.49 -14.74
N GLN A 232 13.99 -5.65 -14.57
CA GLN A 232 15.15 -5.91 -13.72
C GLN A 232 15.31 -4.80 -12.69
N GLY A 233 15.93 -5.08 -11.55
CA GLY A 233 16.12 -4.08 -10.50
C GLY A 233 16.99 -4.58 -9.37
N VAL A 234 17.47 -3.67 -8.53
CA VAL A 234 18.01 -4.03 -7.22
C VAL A 234 17.10 -3.41 -6.17
N LEU A 235 16.54 -4.27 -5.33
CA LEU A 235 15.63 -3.90 -4.25
C LEU A 235 16.32 -4.11 -2.90
N THR A 236 15.82 -3.45 -1.87
CA THR A 236 16.29 -3.60 -0.49
C THR A 236 15.15 -4.21 0.32
N GLY A 237 15.42 -5.32 1.01
CA GLY A 237 14.56 -5.78 2.09
C GLY A 237 15.02 -5.20 3.42
N TYR A 238 14.08 -5.00 4.34
CA TYR A 238 14.29 -4.49 5.68
C TYR A 238 13.76 -5.47 6.73
N GLY A 239 14.38 -5.48 7.91
CA GLY A 239 13.91 -6.25 9.05
C GLY A 239 14.09 -5.47 10.34
N ARG A 240 13.07 -5.51 11.19
CA ARG A 240 13.03 -4.73 12.44
C ARG A 240 12.55 -5.62 13.59
N GLY A 241 13.00 -5.33 14.80
CA GLY A 241 12.62 -6.06 16.00
C GLY A 241 13.30 -5.54 17.27
N CYS A 242 12.66 -5.80 18.41
CA CYS A 242 13.24 -5.52 19.73
C CYS A 242 14.48 -6.41 19.99
N VAL A 243 14.50 -7.61 19.42
CA VAL A 243 15.63 -8.56 19.46
C VAL A 243 16.13 -8.89 18.05
N LEU A 244 17.37 -9.38 17.95
CA LEU A 244 18.04 -9.60 16.66
C LEU A 244 17.38 -10.71 15.85
N GLU A 245 16.92 -11.78 16.49
CA GLU A 245 16.29 -12.94 15.85
C GLU A 245 15.01 -12.55 15.11
N ASP A 246 14.21 -11.65 15.71
CA ASP A 246 12.98 -11.13 15.10
C ASP A 246 13.30 -10.25 13.89
N ALA A 247 14.31 -9.38 14.01
CA ALA A 247 14.76 -8.54 12.90
C ALA A 247 15.27 -9.38 11.72
N HIS A 248 15.98 -10.49 11.99
CA HIS A 248 16.42 -11.43 10.96
C HIS A 248 15.24 -12.12 10.26
N ALA A 249 14.28 -12.65 11.04
CA ALA A 249 13.10 -13.31 10.47
C ALA A 249 12.26 -12.33 9.63
N SER A 250 12.05 -11.11 10.15
CA SER A 250 11.37 -10.01 9.45
C SER A 250 12.05 -9.70 8.10
N LEU A 251 13.38 -9.51 8.10
CA LEU A 251 14.15 -9.26 6.88
C LEU A 251 13.98 -10.36 5.84
N ALA A 252 14.16 -11.62 6.24
CA ALA A 252 14.11 -12.74 5.31
C ALA A 252 12.70 -12.94 4.75
N MET A 253 11.66 -12.80 5.58
CA MET A 253 10.27 -12.98 5.17
C MET A 253 9.77 -11.82 4.29
N GLU A 254 10.23 -10.59 4.52
CA GLU A 254 9.96 -9.46 3.60
C GLU A 254 10.54 -9.73 2.21
N ILE A 255 11.77 -10.25 2.11
CA ILE A 255 12.36 -10.61 0.81
C ILE A 255 11.60 -11.75 0.14
N VAL A 256 11.17 -12.78 0.87
CA VAL A 256 10.36 -13.90 0.35
C VAL A 256 9.03 -13.39 -0.21
N GLU A 257 8.36 -12.52 0.52
CA GLU A 257 7.11 -11.89 0.12
C GLU A 257 7.29 -11.04 -1.13
N ARG A 258 8.24 -10.10 -1.12
CA ARG A 258 8.50 -9.21 -2.25
C ARG A 258 8.97 -9.96 -3.47
N TYR A 259 9.80 -10.99 -3.33
CA TYR A 259 10.17 -11.84 -4.47
C TYR A 259 8.94 -12.47 -5.14
N SER A 260 7.95 -12.89 -4.34
CA SER A 260 6.73 -13.55 -4.82
C SER A 260 5.70 -12.56 -5.40
N SER A 261 5.76 -11.27 -5.01
CA SER A 261 4.84 -10.22 -5.47
C SER A 261 5.14 -9.68 -6.87
N PHE A 262 6.24 -10.07 -7.51
CA PHE A 262 6.50 -9.77 -8.92
C PHE A 262 6.25 -10.99 -9.81
N ALA A 263 5.40 -10.80 -10.83
CA ALA A 263 5.00 -11.87 -11.74
C ALA A 263 6.06 -12.15 -12.82
N ASP A 264 6.31 -13.44 -13.07
CA ASP A 264 6.80 -13.89 -14.37
C ASP A 264 5.58 -14.39 -15.15
N ILE A 265 5.37 -13.92 -16.37
CA ILE A 265 4.22 -14.28 -17.19
C ILE A 265 4.70 -14.87 -18.49
N ARG A 266 4.29 -16.11 -18.78
CA ARG A 266 4.60 -16.79 -20.05
C ARG A 266 3.37 -17.55 -20.48
N ASN A 267 2.99 -17.45 -21.76
CA ASN A 267 1.82 -18.14 -22.33
C ASN A 267 0.53 -17.86 -21.54
N GLN A 268 0.28 -16.59 -21.17
CA GLN A 268 -0.88 -16.16 -20.36
C GLN A 268 -0.96 -16.83 -18.97
N ARG A 269 0.16 -17.28 -18.41
CA ARG A 269 0.19 -17.97 -17.11
C ARG A 269 1.28 -17.39 -16.22
N ILE A 270 1.02 -17.35 -14.91
CA ILE A 270 2.02 -16.91 -13.93
C ILE A 270 3.02 -18.03 -13.68
N SER A 271 4.16 -17.91 -14.36
CA SER A 271 5.28 -18.85 -14.24
C SER A 271 5.91 -18.81 -12.84
N GLY A 272 6.39 -19.97 -12.38
CA GLY A 272 7.06 -20.13 -11.08
C GLY A 272 6.12 -20.14 -9.88
N ASN A 273 4.88 -19.65 -10.02
CA ASN A 273 3.85 -19.82 -8.99
C ASN A 273 3.50 -21.32 -8.87
N GLN A 274 3.27 -21.79 -7.63
CA GLN A 274 2.94 -23.18 -7.34
C GLN A 274 1.68 -23.65 -8.08
N ALA A 275 0.60 -22.89 -7.96
CA ALA A 275 -0.66 -23.13 -8.65
C ALA A 275 -0.54 -22.92 -10.17
N ASN A 276 0.43 -22.10 -10.62
CA ASN A 276 0.58 -21.66 -12.00
C ASN A 276 -0.79 -21.21 -12.53
N PRO A 277 -1.37 -20.10 -12.04
CA PRO A 277 -2.69 -19.64 -12.47
C PRO A 277 -2.67 -19.13 -13.90
N GLU A 278 -3.81 -19.22 -14.57
CA GLU A 278 -4.06 -18.64 -15.90
C GLU A 278 -4.58 -17.22 -15.77
N LEU A 279 -4.18 -16.36 -16.70
CA LEU A 279 -4.73 -15.02 -16.87
C LEU A 279 -5.91 -15.10 -17.84
N ILE A 280 -7.06 -14.58 -17.42
CA ILE A 280 -8.25 -14.51 -18.27
C ILE A 280 -8.46 -13.05 -18.66
N LYS A 281 -8.41 -12.72 -19.96
CA LYS A 281 -8.75 -11.37 -20.43
C LYS A 281 -10.24 -11.29 -20.76
N ALA A 282 -11.01 -10.55 -19.97
CA ALA A 282 -12.46 -10.41 -20.13
C ALA A 282 -12.98 -9.13 -19.45
N ARG A 283 -14.16 -8.68 -19.84
CA ARG A 283 -14.95 -7.71 -19.06
C ARG A 283 -15.56 -8.39 -17.84
N LEU A 284 -15.87 -7.63 -16.80
CA LEU A 284 -16.58 -8.18 -15.64
C LEU A 284 -17.93 -8.80 -16.07
N SER A 285 -18.65 -8.12 -16.96
CA SER A 285 -19.94 -8.59 -17.50
C SER A 285 -19.87 -9.88 -18.34
N GLU A 286 -18.67 -10.27 -18.79
CA GLU A 286 -18.44 -11.48 -19.60
C GLU A 286 -18.05 -12.70 -18.74
N LEU A 287 -17.75 -12.49 -17.45
CA LEU A 287 -17.32 -13.56 -16.57
C LEU A 287 -18.51 -14.43 -16.11
N THR A 288 -18.28 -15.74 -16.10
CA THR A 288 -19.26 -16.73 -15.62
C THR A 288 -18.99 -17.19 -14.19
N MET A 289 -17.78 -16.97 -13.69
CA MET A 289 -17.39 -17.23 -12.30
C MET A 289 -17.61 -15.98 -11.44
N PRO A 290 -17.89 -16.14 -10.13
CA PRO A 290 -17.91 -15.01 -9.21
C PRO A 290 -16.61 -14.22 -9.30
N ALA A 291 -16.70 -12.90 -9.38
CA ALA A 291 -15.56 -12.01 -9.54
C ALA A 291 -15.71 -10.77 -8.66
N LEU A 292 -14.58 -10.26 -8.18
CA LEU A 292 -14.52 -8.99 -7.49
C LEU A 292 -14.94 -7.86 -8.44
N ASP A 293 -15.98 -7.11 -8.09
CA ASP A 293 -16.30 -5.85 -8.76
C ASP A 293 -15.26 -4.78 -8.39
N PRO A 294 -14.46 -4.27 -9.34
CA PRO A 294 -13.45 -3.24 -9.05
C PRO A 294 -14.04 -1.97 -8.43
N ASN A 295 -15.32 -1.67 -8.59
CA ASN A 295 -15.94 -0.50 -7.96
C ASN A 295 -16.12 -0.62 -6.44
N THR A 296 -15.82 -1.78 -5.86
CA THR A 296 -15.91 -2.03 -4.41
C THR A 296 -14.60 -1.76 -3.65
N ILE A 297 -13.54 -1.32 -4.35
CA ILE A 297 -12.19 -1.11 -3.77
C ILE A 297 -11.69 0.34 -3.91
N CYS A 298 -12.58 1.32 -3.70
CA CYS A 298 -12.27 2.75 -3.59
C CYS A 298 -11.39 3.34 -4.73
N LEU A 299 -11.73 3.07 -5.99
CA LEU A 299 -10.98 3.56 -7.15
C LEU A 299 -11.03 5.09 -7.30
N GLU A 300 -10.01 5.70 -7.92
CA GLU A 300 -9.98 7.14 -8.21
C GLU A 300 -11.01 7.58 -9.26
N ALA A 301 -11.47 6.63 -10.07
CA ALA A 301 -12.58 6.76 -11.01
C ALA A 301 -13.32 5.43 -11.17
N PRO A 302 -14.64 5.42 -11.41
CA PRO A 302 -15.39 4.19 -11.59
C PRO A 302 -14.87 3.32 -12.74
N TYR A 303 -14.83 2.01 -12.50
CA TYR A 303 -14.62 1.00 -13.52
C TYR A 303 -15.86 0.85 -14.40
N THR A 304 -15.68 1.05 -15.71
CA THR A 304 -16.76 1.07 -16.71
C THR A 304 -16.79 -0.18 -17.59
N ASP A 305 -16.54 -1.35 -16.99
CA ASP A 305 -16.62 -2.66 -17.67
C ASP A 305 -15.64 -2.83 -18.86
N ALA A 306 -14.52 -2.11 -18.86
CA ALA A 306 -13.48 -2.34 -19.87
C ALA A 306 -12.77 -3.70 -19.60
N PRO A 307 -12.27 -4.40 -20.63
CA PRO A 307 -11.58 -5.67 -20.43
C PRO A 307 -10.37 -5.54 -19.48
N LEU A 308 -10.29 -6.46 -18.53
CA LEU A 308 -9.17 -6.61 -17.59
C LEU A 308 -8.58 -8.01 -17.68
N TYR A 309 -7.38 -8.18 -17.15
CA TYR A 309 -6.83 -9.49 -16.84
C TYR A 309 -7.26 -9.93 -15.44
N TRP A 310 -7.79 -11.15 -15.35
CA TRP A 310 -8.31 -11.75 -14.13
C TRP A 310 -7.49 -12.97 -13.73
N ILE A 311 -7.36 -13.20 -12.43
CA ILE A 311 -6.71 -14.38 -11.86
C ILE A 311 -7.57 -15.03 -10.79
N GLU A 312 -7.39 -16.33 -10.63
CA GLU A 312 -8.08 -17.09 -9.59
C GLU A 312 -7.64 -16.68 -8.18
N ALA A 313 -8.63 -16.61 -7.31
CA ALA A 313 -8.53 -16.30 -5.89
C ALA A 313 -9.51 -17.19 -5.10
N GLU A 314 -9.41 -17.15 -3.78
CA GLU A 314 -10.32 -17.86 -2.88
C GLU A 314 -10.91 -16.91 -1.85
N THR A 315 -12.19 -17.09 -1.54
CA THR A 315 -12.85 -16.42 -0.41
C THR A 315 -12.39 -17.03 0.93
N ALA A 316 -12.71 -16.39 2.06
CA ALA A 316 -12.52 -16.97 3.41
C ALA A 316 -13.06 -18.41 3.55
N LEU A 317 -14.17 -18.71 2.87
CA LEU A 317 -14.81 -20.02 2.89
C LEU A 317 -14.16 -21.03 1.91
N GLY A 318 -13.09 -20.65 1.21
CA GLY A 318 -12.40 -21.48 0.23
C GLY A 318 -13.10 -21.59 -1.12
N ALA A 319 -14.16 -20.82 -1.38
CA ALA A 319 -14.80 -20.81 -2.69
C ALA A 319 -13.97 -20.00 -3.70
N SER A 320 -13.79 -20.55 -4.91
CA SER A 320 -13.08 -19.88 -6.01
C SER A 320 -13.81 -18.63 -6.49
N CYS A 321 -13.06 -17.58 -6.74
CA CYS A 321 -13.51 -16.37 -7.42
C CYS A 321 -12.38 -15.80 -8.31
N LEU A 322 -12.69 -14.74 -9.05
CA LEU A 322 -11.71 -13.99 -9.83
C LEU A 322 -11.46 -12.61 -9.24
N VAL A 323 -10.21 -12.16 -9.29
CA VAL A 323 -9.84 -10.78 -8.98
C VAL A 323 -9.04 -10.20 -10.13
N PRO A 324 -9.08 -8.86 -10.33
CA PRO A 324 -8.21 -8.23 -11.31
C PRO A 324 -6.75 -8.49 -10.96
N PHE A 325 -5.96 -8.93 -11.93
CA PHE A 325 -4.52 -9.18 -11.82
C PHE A 325 -3.78 -7.99 -11.18
N GLN A 326 -4.21 -6.78 -11.55
CA GLN A 326 -3.66 -5.52 -11.06
C GLN A 326 -3.78 -5.34 -9.55
N CYS A 327 -4.72 -6.00 -8.87
CA CYS A 327 -4.89 -5.91 -7.41
C CYS A 327 -3.84 -6.72 -6.64
N VAL A 328 -2.99 -7.49 -7.35
CA VAL A 328 -2.23 -8.59 -6.76
C VAL A 328 -0.73 -8.44 -6.97
N TYR A 329 -0.29 -8.19 -8.20
CA TYR A 329 1.13 -8.14 -8.54
C TYR A 329 1.67 -6.72 -8.65
N LEU A 330 2.85 -6.49 -8.11
CA LEU A 330 3.53 -5.20 -8.17
C LEU A 330 4.28 -5.04 -9.49
N PHE A 331 4.27 -3.81 -10.03
CA PHE A 331 5.04 -3.43 -11.22
C PHE A 331 4.91 -4.43 -12.39
N ALA A 332 3.68 -4.81 -12.71
CA ALA A 332 3.36 -5.60 -13.90
C ALA A 332 2.51 -4.77 -14.89
N ASN A 333 2.99 -4.70 -16.12
CA ASN A 333 2.41 -3.96 -17.23
C ASN A 333 1.75 -4.97 -18.17
N LEU A 334 0.45 -4.82 -18.40
CA LEU A 334 -0.34 -5.62 -19.33
C LEU A 334 -1.18 -4.67 -20.18
N ASP A 335 -1.69 -5.16 -21.32
CA ASP A 335 -2.50 -4.37 -22.26
C ASP A 335 -3.96 -4.23 -21.81
N GLU A 336 -4.15 -3.55 -20.69
CA GLU A 336 -5.42 -3.24 -20.04
C GLU A 336 -5.42 -1.83 -19.43
N GLN A 337 -6.60 -1.30 -19.12
CA GLN A 337 -6.70 -0.04 -18.38
C GLN A 337 -6.23 -0.20 -16.93
N ARG A 338 -5.62 0.84 -16.36
CA ARG A 338 -5.25 0.88 -14.95
C ARG A 338 -6.47 1.11 -14.06
N LEU A 339 -6.58 0.29 -13.02
CA LEU A 339 -7.55 0.47 -11.94
C LEU A 339 -7.10 1.48 -10.89
N PHE A 340 -5.79 1.65 -10.70
CA PHE A 340 -5.23 2.50 -9.65
C PHE A 340 -4.20 3.46 -10.24
N GLY A 341 -4.07 4.66 -9.66
CA GLY A 341 -2.97 5.56 -9.93
C GLY A 341 -1.65 5.07 -9.33
N ALA A 342 -1.73 4.46 -8.16
CA ALA A 342 -0.63 3.76 -7.51
C ALA A 342 -1.17 2.66 -6.59
N LEU A 343 -0.79 1.40 -6.83
CA LEU A 343 -1.11 0.31 -5.91
C LEU A 343 0.11 -0.03 -5.06
N GLY A 344 -0.07 0.01 -3.75
CA GLY A 344 0.92 -0.39 -2.78
C GLY A 344 0.97 -1.90 -2.52
N SER A 345 1.86 -2.29 -1.62
CA SER A 345 2.02 -3.67 -1.21
C SER A 345 0.99 -4.18 -0.19
N THR A 346 0.10 -3.31 0.30
CA THR A 346 -0.93 -3.61 1.30
C THR A 346 -1.56 -4.99 1.13
N GLY A 347 -1.45 -5.83 2.15
CA GLY A 347 -2.04 -7.16 2.19
C GLY A 347 -1.18 -8.26 1.58
N LEU A 348 0.03 -7.95 1.10
CA LEU A 348 1.03 -8.96 0.79
C LEU A 348 1.67 -9.45 2.08
N ALA A 349 1.75 -10.76 2.24
CA ALA A 349 2.41 -11.33 3.41
C ALA A 349 2.96 -12.72 3.13
N ALA A 350 4.16 -12.98 3.67
CA ALA A 350 4.72 -14.32 3.78
C ALA A 350 4.49 -14.91 5.19
N GLY A 351 4.47 -16.24 5.28
CA GLY A 351 4.36 -16.96 6.56
C GLY A 351 4.97 -18.35 6.50
N ASN A 352 5.19 -18.98 7.65
CA ASN A 352 5.59 -20.40 7.69
C ASN A 352 4.45 -21.33 7.28
N THR A 353 3.21 -20.86 7.47
CA THR A 353 1.98 -21.55 7.08
C THR A 353 1.07 -20.61 6.28
N SER A 354 0.11 -21.18 5.55
CA SER A 354 -0.88 -20.37 4.84
C SER A 354 -1.71 -19.49 5.79
N ALA A 355 -2.05 -19.99 6.98
CA ALA A 355 -2.79 -19.22 7.98
C ALA A 355 -1.97 -18.03 8.48
N GLU A 356 -0.66 -18.20 8.74
CA GLU A 356 0.21 -17.09 9.11
C GLU A 356 0.29 -16.01 8.03
N ALA A 357 0.47 -16.40 6.76
CA ALA A 357 0.53 -15.46 5.65
C ALA A 357 -0.80 -14.69 5.48
N LYS A 358 -1.94 -15.40 5.46
CA LYS A 358 -3.26 -14.77 5.35
C LYS A 358 -3.58 -13.84 6.53
N LEU A 359 -3.23 -14.25 7.75
CA LEU A 359 -3.42 -13.45 8.96
C LEU A 359 -2.61 -12.15 8.89
N SER A 360 -1.33 -12.24 8.57
CA SER A 360 -0.47 -11.04 8.45
C SER A 360 -0.96 -10.11 7.34
N GLY A 361 -1.36 -10.66 6.18
CA GLY A 361 -1.92 -9.87 5.09
C GLY A 361 -3.23 -9.17 5.48
N LEU A 362 -4.14 -9.84 6.20
CA LEU A 362 -5.34 -9.19 6.70
C LEU A 362 -5.05 -8.10 7.73
N LEU A 363 -4.12 -8.35 8.65
CA LEU A 363 -3.75 -7.34 9.64
C LEU A 363 -3.18 -6.09 8.97
N GLU A 364 -2.35 -6.24 7.93
CA GLU A 364 -1.85 -5.09 7.16
C GLU A 364 -2.98 -4.36 6.42
N VAL A 365 -3.95 -5.07 5.84
CA VAL A 365 -5.14 -4.43 5.22
C VAL A 365 -5.91 -3.61 6.26
N ILE A 366 -6.19 -4.19 7.44
CA ILE A 366 -6.90 -3.51 8.53
C ILE A 366 -6.09 -2.31 9.05
N GLU A 367 -4.76 -2.45 9.13
CA GLU A 367 -3.86 -1.36 9.53
C GLU A 367 -3.95 -0.18 8.56
N ARG A 368 -3.80 -0.43 7.25
CA ARG A 368 -3.84 0.63 6.23
C ARG A 368 -5.22 1.26 6.11
N ASP A 369 -6.25 0.45 6.29
CA ASP A 369 -7.62 0.93 6.40
C ASP A 369 -7.78 1.90 7.57
N SER A 370 -7.37 1.47 8.77
CA SER A 370 -7.44 2.26 10.01
C SER A 370 -6.64 3.56 9.89
N GLU A 371 -5.47 3.51 9.24
CA GLU A 371 -4.64 4.66 8.95
C GLU A 371 -5.34 5.66 8.02
N ALA A 372 -5.98 5.15 6.97
CA ALA A 372 -6.67 5.95 5.97
C ALA A 372 -7.92 6.61 6.54
N VAL A 373 -8.76 5.86 7.28
CA VAL A 373 -10.08 6.33 7.70
C VAL A 373 -10.09 7.08 9.02
N THR A 374 -8.98 7.10 9.77
CA THR A 374 -8.91 7.75 11.08
C THR A 374 -8.04 9.02 11.05
N PRO A 375 -8.67 10.21 11.03
CA PRO A 375 -7.99 11.49 11.19
C PRO A 375 -7.12 11.55 12.46
N PHE A 376 -6.14 12.44 12.46
CA PHE A 376 -5.43 12.81 13.67
C PHE A 376 -6.36 13.52 14.65
N ASP A 377 -6.42 13.00 15.88
CA ASP A 377 -7.13 13.59 17.01
C ASP A 377 -6.30 13.44 18.29
N LEU A 378 -5.98 14.57 18.91
CA LEU A 378 -5.18 14.63 20.12
C LEU A 378 -5.82 13.89 21.30
N LYS A 379 -7.15 13.76 21.35
CA LYS A 379 -7.85 13.09 22.46
C LYS A 379 -7.54 11.60 22.54
N HIS A 380 -7.12 11.00 21.43
CA HIS A 380 -6.77 9.59 21.32
C HIS A 380 -5.26 9.34 21.46
N CYS A 381 -4.47 10.40 21.70
CA CYS A 381 -3.04 10.28 21.87
C CYS A 381 -2.63 9.88 23.29
N PHE A 382 -1.56 9.10 23.40
CA PHE A 382 -0.98 8.65 24.67
C PHE A 382 0.52 8.34 24.52
N ARG A 383 1.23 8.27 25.65
CA ARG A 383 2.59 7.73 25.73
C ARG A 383 2.58 6.31 26.24
N LEU A 384 3.46 5.47 25.71
CA LEU A 384 3.63 4.09 26.17
C LEU A 384 4.58 4.02 27.36
N ASP A 385 4.25 3.14 28.28
CA ASP A 385 5.11 2.60 29.33
C ASP A 385 5.09 1.08 29.28
N SER A 386 6.05 0.43 29.95
CA SER A 386 6.06 -1.02 30.09
C SER A 386 6.55 -1.43 31.47
N ARG A 387 6.02 -2.55 31.96
CA ARG A 387 6.51 -3.25 33.15
C ARG A 387 7.61 -4.26 32.81
N ASP A 388 7.78 -4.60 31.53
CA ASP A 388 8.89 -5.40 31.06
C ASP A 388 10.21 -4.62 31.20
N PRO A 389 11.23 -5.16 31.89
CA PRO A 389 12.48 -4.44 32.14
C PRO A 389 13.24 -4.02 30.88
N GLU A 390 13.22 -4.83 29.81
CA GLU A 390 13.95 -4.53 28.58
C GLU A 390 13.27 -3.42 27.79
N LEU A 391 11.94 -3.48 27.67
CA LEU A 391 11.15 -2.43 27.02
C LEU A 391 11.15 -1.14 27.84
N CYS A 392 11.06 -1.21 29.16
CA CYS A 392 11.19 -0.05 30.03
C CYS A 392 12.54 0.66 29.80
N ALA A 393 13.64 -0.11 29.78
CA ALA A 393 14.97 0.44 29.50
C ALA A 393 15.07 1.06 28.09
N LEU A 394 14.40 0.49 27.09
CA LEU A 394 14.35 1.08 25.74
C LEU A 394 13.60 2.43 25.72
N LEU A 395 12.45 2.50 26.38
CA LEU A 395 11.66 3.74 26.48
C LEU A 395 12.42 4.83 27.26
N GLU A 396 13.11 4.45 28.34
CA GLU A 396 13.99 5.35 29.09
C GLU A 396 15.17 5.84 28.24
N GLN A 397 15.73 5.01 27.35
CA GLN A 397 16.77 5.42 26.40
C GLN A 397 16.26 6.45 25.40
N TYR A 398 15.04 6.29 24.87
CA TYR A 398 14.43 7.32 24.02
C TYR A 398 14.31 8.64 24.78
N GLN A 399 13.78 8.61 26.00
CA GLN A 399 13.62 9.80 26.83
C GLN A 399 14.97 10.47 27.15
N ALA A 400 16.01 9.70 27.48
CA ALA A 400 17.35 10.21 27.75
C ALA A 400 17.99 10.88 26.53
N GLN A 401 17.63 10.44 25.31
CA GLN A 401 18.06 11.05 24.05
C GLN A 401 17.15 12.20 23.58
N GLY A 402 16.09 12.52 24.34
CA GLY A 402 15.11 13.54 23.96
C GLY A 402 14.22 13.12 22.78
N ILE A 403 14.03 11.82 22.56
CA ILE A 403 13.09 11.27 21.59
C ILE A 403 11.76 11.02 22.33
N ASP A 404 10.66 11.60 21.83
CA ASP A 404 9.31 11.51 22.41
C ASP A 404 8.33 10.82 21.43
N PRO A 405 8.35 9.47 21.32
CA PRO A 405 7.37 8.75 20.51
C PRO A 405 5.98 8.87 21.13
N ILE A 406 4.99 9.24 20.32
CA ILE A 406 3.59 9.38 20.74
C ILE A 406 2.75 8.38 19.96
N MET A 407 1.86 7.71 20.68
CA MET A 407 0.85 6.82 20.09
C MET A 407 -0.46 7.57 19.93
N GLN A 408 -1.18 7.29 18.85
CA GLN A 408 -2.60 7.56 18.70
C GLN A 408 -3.33 6.22 18.52
N ASP A 409 -4.41 6.02 19.27
CA ASP A 409 -5.35 4.93 19.03
C ASP A 409 -6.16 5.23 17.76
N ILE A 410 -6.01 4.38 16.75
CA ILE A 410 -6.72 4.48 15.46
C ILE A 410 -7.61 3.26 15.21
N THR A 411 -7.99 2.56 16.28
CA THR A 411 -8.90 1.41 16.22
C THR A 411 -10.26 1.83 15.66
N THR A 412 -10.68 1.21 14.56
CA THR A 412 -11.94 1.50 13.86
C THR A 412 -13.13 0.72 14.42
N GLU A 413 -14.29 0.80 13.77
CA GLU A 413 -15.50 0.02 14.10
C GLU A 413 -15.28 -1.51 14.07
N LEU A 414 -14.21 -1.98 13.43
CA LEU A 414 -13.79 -3.38 13.43
C LEU A 414 -13.32 -3.83 14.82
N GLY A 415 -12.92 -2.89 15.69
CA GLY A 415 -12.45 -3.14 17.06
C GLY A 415 -11.04 -3.74 17.16
N VAL A 416 -10.41 -4.07 16.03
CA VAL A 416 -9.06 -4.68 16.00
C VAL A 416 -8.05 -3.63 16.43
N PRO A 417 -7.26 -3.86 17.50
CA PRO A 417 -6.30 -2.89 18.00
C PRO A 417 -5.35 -2.41 16.90
N CYS A 418 -5.40 -1.11 16.61
CA CYS A 418 -4.53 -0.46 15.64
C CYS A 418 -4.03 0.86 16.20
N TYR A 419 -2.72 1.09 16.11
CA TYR A 419 -2.08 2.28 16.65
C TYR A 419 -1.20 2.96 15.61
N ARG A 420 -1.17 4.29 15.65
CA ARG A 420 -0.23 5.13 14.93
C ARG A 420 0.83 5.63 15.89
N CYS A 421 2.09 5.29 15.66
CA CYS A 421 3.22 5.89 16.36
C CYS A 421 3.75 7.04 15.50
N PHE A 422 4.01 8.19 16.10
CA PHE A 422 4.66 9.30 15.43
C PHE A 422 5.65 10.01 16.35
N VAL A 423 6.66 10.62 15.74
CA VAL A 423 7.65 11.43 16.45
C VAL A 423 7.40 12.90 16.10
N PRO A 424 7.13 13.78 17.09
CA PRO A 424 6.91 15.20 16.82
C PRO A 424 8.09 15.82 16.06
N PRO A 425 7.84 16.58 14.98
CA PRO A 425 8.91 17.22 14.23
C PRO A 425 9.52 18.38 15.03
N VAL A 426 10.83 18.64 14.86
CA VAL A 426 11.51 19.77 15.51
C VAL A 426 10.98 21.10 14.98
N SER A 427 10.61 21.13 13.70
CA SER A 427 10.04 22.29 13.03
C SER A 427 8.94 21.86 12.05
N PRO A 428 7.93 22.70 11.79
CA PRO A 428 6.77 22.32 10.96
C PRO A 428 7.09 21.89 9.52
N ASP A 429 8.26 22.26 9.01
CA ASP A 429 8.75 21.93 7.66
C ASP A 429 9.36 20.53 7.52
N GLN A 430 9.68 19.83 8.63
CA GLN A 430 10.37 18.53 8.59
C GLN A 430 9.46 17.33 8.22
N GLY A 431 8.16 17.55 8.01
CA GLY A 431 7.19 16.48 7.79
C GLY A 431 7.01 15.59 9.03
N LEU A 432 5.92 14.83 9.08
CA LEU A 432 5.67 13.92 10.19
C LEU A 432 6.28 12.55 9.92
N ILE A 433 7.18 12.10 10.80
CA ILE A 433 7.65 10.71 10.82
C ILE A 433 6.63 9.89 11.60
N LYS A 434 6.01 8.91 10.94
CA LYS A 434 5.02 8.02 11.54
C LYS A 434 5.10 6.60 10.98
N ALA A 435 4.61 5.64 11.75
CA ALA A 435 4.25 4.31 11.30
C ALA A 435 3.00 3.82 12.03
N THR A 436 2.43 2.73 11.54
CA THR A 436 1.21 2.12 12.07
C THR A 436 1.47 0.66 12.41
N GLY A 437 0.58 0.05 13.17
CA GLY A 437 0.64 -1.37 13.50
C GLY A 437 -0.71 -1.88 13.94
N ALA A 438 -1.12 -3.05 13.44
CA ALA A 438 -2.34 -3.73 13.82
C ALA A 438 -2.09 -5.17 14.29
N SER A 439 -2.84 -5.61 15.31
CA SER A 439 -2.80 -6.97 15.82
C SER A 439 -4.02 -7.22 16.72
N LEU A 440 -4.49 -8.47 16.79
CA LEU A 440 -5.44 -8.87 17.83
C LEU A 440 -4.89 -8.71 19.25
N CYS A 441 -3.56 -8.61 19.42
CA CYS A 441 -2.91 -8.27 20.69
C CYS A 441 -2.41 -6.82 20.63
N GLY A 442 -3.01 -5.94 21.43
CA GLY A 442 -2.72 -4.50 21.44
C GLY A 442 -1.26 -4.19 21.75
N ALA A 443 -0.62 -4.96 22.64
CA ALA A 443 0.82 -4.83 22.90
C ALA A 443 1.65 -5.06 21.63
N ARG A 444 1.35 -6.11 20.85
CA ARG A 444 2.04 -6.38 19.57
C ARG A 444 1.78 -5.30 18.53
N ALA A 445 0.54 -4.81 18.42
CA ALA A 445 0.18 -3.73 17.50
C ALA A 445 0.97 -2.44 17.83
N ALA A 446 1.04 -2.08 19.12
CA ALA A 446 1.76 -0.90 19.59
C ALA A 446 3.28 -1.01 19.37
N LEU A 447 3.86 -2.19 19.65
CA LEU A 447 5.28 -2.44 19.37
C LEU A 447 5.61 -2.43 17.88
N SER A 448 4.74 -2.95 17.01
CA SER A 448 4.93 -2.87 15.55
C SER A 448 4.98 -1.41 15.10
N ALA A 449 3.97 -0.61 15.48
CA ALA A 449 3.93 0.82 15.15
C ALA A 449 5.19 1.56 15.65
N LEU A 450 5.61 1.29 16.89
CA LEU A 450 6.81 1.89 17.47
C LEU A 450 8.07 1.51 16.70
N THR A 451 8.32 0.22 16.51
CA THR A 451 9.56 -0.29 15.90
C THR A 451 9.67 0.00 14.40
N GLU A 452 8.54 0.14 13.70
CA GLU A 452 8.49 0.51 12.28
C GLU A 452 8.65 2.01 12.04
N THR A 453 8.48 2.85 13.06
CA THR A 453 8.60 4.30 12.92
C THR A 453 10.02 4.67 12.47
N PRO A 454 10.21 5.27 11.27
CA PRO A 454 11.52 5.43 10.64
C PRO A 454 12.30 6.64 11.18
N PHE A 455 12.47 6.69 12.50
CA PHE A 455 13.22 7.74 13.19
C PHE A 455 14.64 7.26 13.55
N PRO A 456 15.71 8.05 13.34
CA PRO A 456 17.07 7.62 13.64
C PRO A 456 17.30 7.23 15.12
N PHE A 457 17.77 6.02 15.39
CA PHE A 457 18.11 5.52 16.73
C PHE A 457 19.21 4.43 16.64
N PRO A 458 20.19 4.36 17.58
CA PRO A 458 20.36 5.13 18.83
C PRO A 458 21.29 6.34 18.73
N HIS A 459 21.63 6.77 17.51
CA HIS A 459 22.55 7.89 17.26
C HIS A 459 21.85 9.04 16.52
N GLY A 460 20.54 9.16 16.71
CA GLY A 460 19.71 10.19 16.10
C GLY A 460 19.68 11.50 16.88
N PRO A 461 19.10 12.56 16.28
CA PRO A 461 18.81 13.79 17.00
C PRO A 461 17.66 13.58 18.00
N ALA A 462 17.52 14.52 18.93
CA ALA A 462 16.29 14.66 19.71
C ALA A 462 15.09 14.98 18.79
N SER A 463 13.89 14.59 19.20
CA SER A 463 12.66 14.95 18.50
C SER A 463 12.21 16.38 18.84
N GLY A 464 11.14 16.85 18.20
CA GLY A 464 10.36 17.98 18.71
C GLY A 464 9.67 17.63 20.03
N ALA A 465 9.17 18.65 20.72
CA ALA A 465 8.39 18.46 21.94
C ALA A 465 6.92 18.19 21.60
N GLY A 466 6.40 17.05 22.05
CA GLY A 466 4.98 16.76 22.00
C GLY A 466 4.16 17.48 23.06
N PRO A 467 2.82 17.34 23.04
CA PRO A 467 1.95 17.85 24.09
C PRO A 467 2.37 17.33 25.48
N ALA A 468 2.47 18.22 26.47
CA ALA A 468 3.00 17.87 27.79
C ALA A 468 2.11 16.86 28.54
N ASN A 469 0.79 17.04 28.48
CA ASN A 469 -0.18 16.34 29.34
C ASN A 469 -0.88 15.16 28.65
N LEU A 470 -0.14 14.32 27.92
CA LEU A 470 -0.71 13.10 27.36
C LEU A 470 -0.85 12.01 28.44
N PRO A 471 -1.95 11.23 28.44
CA PRO A 471 -2.07 10.06 29.30
C PRO A 471 -0.95 9.07 28.99
N ARG A 472 -0.55 8.30 30.01
CA ARG A 472 0.37 7.17 29.85
C ARG A 472 -0.44 5.88 29.92
N ARG A 473 -0.15 4.93 29.03
CA ARG A 473 -0.76 3.60 29.03
C ARG A 473 0.33 2.55 29.17
N MET A 474 0.10 1.57 30.03
CA MET A 474 0.99 0.40 30.13
C MET A 474 0.74 -0.52 28.93
N LEU A 475 1.81 -0.93 28.27
CA LEU A 475 1.77 -1.80 27.10
C LEU A 475 0.99 -3.09 27.38
N GLU A 476 1.16 -3.68 28.57
CA GLU A 476 0.53 -4.96 28.93
C GLU A 476 -0.90 -4.81 29.44
N ASP A 477 -1.41 -3.57 29.58
CA ASP A 477 -2.83 -3.30 29.85
C ASP A 477 -3.64 -3.07 28.56
N LEU A 478 -2.98 -3.04 27.39
CA LEU A 478 -3.65 -2.96 26.09
C LEU A 478 -4.44 -4.26 25.81
N PRO A 479 -5.58 -4.18 25.10
CA PRO A 479 -6.48 -5.32 24.90
C PRO A 479 -5.80 -6.47 24.14
N ASP A 480 -6.09 -7.71 24.52
CA ASP A 480 -5.62 -8.92 23.82
C ASP A 480 -6.78 -9.87 23.51
N TYR A 481 -7.05 -10.03 22.23
CA TYR A 481 -8.07 -10.89 21.65
C TYR A 481 -7.49 -12.14 20.99
N SER A 482 -6.17 -12.34 21.05
CA SER A 482 -5.51 -13.46 20.39
C SER A 482 -6.00 -14.81 20.92
N THR A 483 -6.04 -15.78 20.03
CA THR A 483 -6.46 -17.17 20.28
C THR A 483 -5.28 -18.08 20.64
N GLY A 484 -4.05 -17.59 20.46
CA GLY A 484 -2.82 -18.38 20.65
C GLY A 484 -2.47 -19.26 19.44
N SER A 485 -3.14 -19.10 18.30
CA SER A 485 -2.79 -19.77 17.04
C SER A 485 -3.08 -18.88 15.83
N ALA A 486 -2.28 -18.99 14.76
CA ALA A 486 -2.52 -18.23 13.54
C ALA A 486 -3.84 -18.59 12.85
N THR A 487 -4.28 -19.85 12.98
CA THR A 487 -5.55 -20.32 12.38
C THR A 487 -6.75 -19.76 13.14
N GLY A 488 -6.73 -19.78 14.48
CA GLY A 488 -7.78 -19.17 15.29
C GLY A 488 -7.84 -17.65 15.15
N ASP A 489 -6.68 -16.99 15.09
CA ASP A 489 -6.59 -15.54 14.88
C ASP A 489 -7.14 -15.14 13.50
N LEU A 490 -6.82 -15.92 12.45
CA LEU A 490 -7.37 -15.72 11.11
C LEU A 490 -8.89 -15.87 11.10
N ALA A 491 -9.42 -16.96 11.69
CA ALA A 491 -10.86 -17.20 11.77
C ALA A 491 -11.60 -16.10 12.54
N LEU A 492 -10.99 -15.55 13.60
CA LEU A 492 -11.55 -14.41 14.33
C LEU A 492 -11.62 -13.14 13.46
N LEU A 493 -10.55 -12.82 12.72
CA LEU A 493 -10.59 -11.67 11.80
C LEU A 493 -11.62 -11.85 10.69
N GLU A 494 -11.72 -13.03 10.09
CA GLU A 494 -12.74 -13.34 9.09
C GLU A 494 -14.16 -13.18 9.65
N ALA A 495 -14.39 -13.60 10.90
CA ALA A 495 -15.67 -13.40 11.60
C ALA A 495 -15.97 -11.93 11.90
N ILE A 496 -14.96 -11.14 12.31
CA ILE A 496 -15.09 -9.68 12.52
C ILE A 496 -15.49 -8.99 11.21
N LEU A 497 -14.81 -9.30 10.11
CA LEU A 497 -15.13 -8.75 8.80
C LEU A 497 -16.54 -9.16 8.35
N ALA A 498 -16.90 -10.43 8.49
CA ALA A 498 -18.23 -10.93 8.14
C ALA A 498 -19.35 -10.26 8.95
N ALA A 499 -19.11 -9.92 10.23
CA ALA A 499 -20.06 -9.20 11.07
C ALA A 499 -20.33 -7.76 10.58
N GLN A 500 -19.39 -7.15 9.84
CA GLN A 500 -19.61 -5.88 9.12
C GLN A 500 -20.10 -6.05 7.68
N GLY A 501 -20.40 -7.28 7.24
CA GLY A 501 -20.77 -7.55 5.85
C GLY A 501 -19.60 -7.47 4.85
N LEU A 502 -18.36 -7.52 5.35
CA LEU A 502 -17.15 -7.55 4.54
C LEU A 502 -16.68 -9.00 4.35
N ALA A 503 -16.11 -9.30 3.18
CA ALA A 503 -15.64 -10.64 2.85
C ALA A 503 -14.20 -10.57 2.32
N PRO A 504 -13.20 -11.12 3.05
CA PRO A 504 -11.84 -11.14 2.55
C PRO A 504 -11.66 -12.15 1.41
N ILE A 505 -10.78 -11.81 0.48
CA ILE A 505 -10.36 -12.62 -0.66
C ILE A 505 -8.84 -12.81 -0.59
N TYR A 506 -8.37 -14.01 -0.87
CA TYR A 506 -6.96 -14.38 -0.82
C TYR A 506 -6.46 -14.87 -2.18
N VAL A 507 -5.27 -14.43 -2.55
CA VAL A 507 -4.58 -14.92 -3.75
C VAL A 507 -3.27 -15.56 -3.34
N ASN A 508 -3.08 -16.83 -3.72
CA ASN A 508 -1.87 -17.56 -3.42
C ASN A 508 -0.72 -17.21 -4.38
N LEU A 509 0.33 -16.60 -3.84
CA LEU A 509 1.52 -16.15 -4.57
C LEU A 509 2.74 -17.05 -4.38
N THR A 510 2.58 -18.15 -3.65
CA THR A 510 3.67 -19.07 -3.30
C THR A 510 4.47 -19.51 -4.53
N LYS A 511 5.77 -19.21 -4.53
CA LYS A 511 6.70 -19.64 -5.58
C LYS A 511 7.20 -21.06 -5.29
N ARG A 512 7.27 -21.91 -6.33
CA ARG A 512 7.66 -23.32 -6.23
C ARG A 512 9.05 -23.49 -5.64
N GLU A 513 9.96 -22.60 -6.00
CA GLU A 513 11.35 -22.56 -5.57
C GLU A 513 11.52 -22.13 -4.10
N LEU A 514 10.63 -21.27 -3.59
CA LEU A 514 10.67 -20.80 -2.21
C LEU A 514 9.98 -21.76 -1.24
N ARG A 515 8.88 -22.41 -1.65
CA ARG A 515 8.07 -23.31 -0.80
C ARG A 515 7.67 -22.69 0.55
N LEU A 516 7.58 -21.37 0.59
CA LEU A 516 7.08 -20.59 1.72
C LEU A 516 5.78 -19.93 1.29
N PRO A 517 4.68 -20.12 2.05
CA PRO A 517 3.41 -19.46 1.80
C PRO A 517 3.55 -17.96 1.64
N VAL A 518 3.09 -17.44 0.50
CA VAL A 518 2.90 -16.00 0.28
C VAL A 518 1.50 -15.78 -0.26
N TYR A 519 0.79 -14.82 0.31
CA TYR A 519 -0.57 -14.46 -0.09
C TYR A 519 -0.71 -12.96 -0.28
N ARG A 520 -1.64 -12.56 -1.16
CA ARG A 520 -2.24 -11.22 -1.16
C ARG A 520 -3.65 -11.34 -0.58
N ALA A 521 -3.94 -10.58 0.47
CA ALA A 521 -5.29 -10.41 1.00
C ALA A 521 -5.92 -9.13 0.42
N LEU A 522 -7.21 -9.20 0.10
CA LEU A 522 -8.03 -8.09 -0.37
C LEU A 522 -9.31 -8.07 0.46
N VAL A 523 -9.75 -6.90 0.90
CA VAL A 523 -11.03 -6.75 1.61
C VAL A 523 -11.84 -5.65 0.91
N PRO A 524 -12.70 -6.01 -0.05
CA PRO A 524 -13.58 -5.06 -0.71
C PRO A 524 -14.44 -4.31 0.31
N GLY A 525 -14.53 -2.99 0.16
CA GLY A 525 -15.18 -2.08 1.12
C GLY A 525 -14.23 -1.41 2.13
N LEU A 526 -12.97 -1.87 2.23
CA LEU A 526 -11.91 -1.19 2.99
C LEU A 526 -11.03 -0.33 2.07
N GLU A 527 -10.37 0.69 2.64
CA GLU A 527 -9.42 1.52 1.92
C GLU A 527 -8.15 0.72 1.59
N ILE A 528 -7.73 0.76 0.34
CA ILE A 528 -6.54 0.01 -0.14
C ILE A 528 -5.26 0.84 -0.15
N VAL A 529 -5.40 2.18 -0.16
CA VAL A 529 -4.31 3.16 -0.16
C VAL A 529 -4.56 4.17 0.96
N SER A 530 -3.55 4.37 1.81
CA SER A 530 -3.59 5.36 2.91
C SER A 530 -2.86 6.68 2.58
N ASP A 531 -2.40 6.81 1.33
CA ASP A 531 -1.83 8.05 0.79
C ASP A 531 -2.93 8.96 0.22
N PHE A 532 -2.84 10.25 0.57
CA PHE A 532 -3.79 11.27 0.14
C PHE A 532 -3.17 12.18 -0.92
N ASP A 533 -3.60 12.01 -2.16
CA ASP A 533 -3.30 12.90 -3.27
C ASP A 533 -4.59 13.53 -3.83
N ARG A 534 -4.46 14.39 -4.85
CA ARG A 534 -5.61 15.11 -5.41
C ARG A 534 -6.60 14.22 -6.20
N PHE A 535 -6.28 12.96 -6.44
CA PHE A 535 -7.12 11.97 -7.12
C PHE A 535 -7.79 11.01 -6.14
N THR A 536 -7.28 10.91 -4.91
CA THR A 536 -7.88 10.12 -3.82
C THR A 536 -9.35 10.46 -3.64
N ARG A 537 -10.18 9.41 -3.58
CA ARG A 537 -11.64 9.53 -3.39
C ARG A 537 -11.98 9.24 -1.93
N ILE A 538 -12.42 10.28 -1.24
CA ILE A 538 -12.94 10.17 0.13
C ILE A 538 -14.20 9.30 0.18
N SER A 539 -14.10 8.15 0.86
CA SER A 539 -15.25 7.27 1.07
C SER A 539 -16.27 7.86 2.06
N PRO A 540 -17.54 7.43 2.01
CA PRO A 540 -18.54 7.78 3.03
C PRO A 540 -18.06 7.50 4.45
N ARG A 541 -17.39 6.37 4.69
CA ARG A 541 -16.91 6.02 6.03
C ARG A 541 -15.86 7.00 6.53
N LEU A 542 -14.84 7.30 5.72
CA LEU A 542 -13.83 8.29 6.09
C LEU A 542 -14.46 9.67 6.30
N TRP A 543 -15.38 10.08 5.43
CA TRP A 543 -16.04 11.37 5.56
C TRP A 543 -16.84 11.50 6.85
N ARG A 544 -17.50 10.42 7.30
CA ARG A 544 -18.16 10.39 8.62
C ARG A 544 -17.20 10.67 9.77
N ASN A 545 -16.00 10.10 9.73
CA ASN A 545 -15.00 10.29 10.77
C ASN A 545 -14.50 11.74 10.83
N VAL A 546 -14.38 12.40 9.66
CA VAL A 546 -14.07 13.84 9.60
C VAL A 546 -15.18 14.68 10.22
N LEU A 547 -16.44 14.42 9.85
CA LEU A 547 -17.59 15.15 10.41
C LEU A 547 -17.72 14.95 11.92
N THR A 548 -17.47 13.74 12.41
CA THR A 548 -17.50 13.41 13.84
C THR A 548 -16.40 14.16 14.59
N LEU A 549 -15.17 14.15 14.07
CA LEU A 549 -14.05 14.92 14.62
C LEU A 549 -14.40 16.41 14.75
N CYS A 550 -14.93 17.03 13.69
CA CYS A 550 -15.28 18.45 13.72
C CYS A 550 -16.44 18.75 14.68
N ALA A 551 -17.38 17.82 14.87
CA ALA A 551 -18.48 17.98 15.82
C ALA A 551 -18.02 17.92 17.28
N GLU A 552 -17.03 17.09 17.60
CA GLU A 552 -16.48 16.93 18.95
C GLU A 552 -15.49 18.05 19.36
N GLN A 553 -15.02 18.84 18.40
CA GLN A 553 -14.18 20.02 18.64
C GLN A 553 -14.98 21.28 19.02
N LYS A 554 -16.32 21.23 18.97
CA LYS A 554 -17.23 22.29 19.43
C LYS A 554 -17.47 22.18 20.94
#